data_AF-A0AAD1DWD0-F1
#
_entry.id   AF-A0AAD1DWD0-F1
#
_cell.length_a   1.000
_cell.length_b   1.000
_cell.length_c   1.000
_cell.angle_alpha   90.00
_cell.angle_beta   90.00
_cell.angle_gamma   90.00
#
_symmetry.space_group_name_H-M   'P 1'
#
loop_
_entity.id
_entity.type
_entity.pdbx_description
1 polymer ?
#
loop_
_entity_poly.entity_id
_entity_poly.type
_entity_poly.pdbx_seq_one_letter_code
_entity_poly.pdbx_strand_id
1 'polypeptide(L)'
;MESPEKPDVKYFNFPVQIMQGVLKANGQIKKEFLNSLLYYAIYKHSLFIEDLNEYEETEEERFKRSAQWLDVSLGNLDYALSKGETQYSKYKNTKVFTGLNTKIFWDFYKNDKTDYQWECLFAFLALKSIIGKKHYVKTNNQLLFTRMAGKEKVKEYQILKGFNFTRYHLDKIKTELQINWGLKYYSRYTKGFYAGFDIDLESLIYEAEKRKDSMKIALLKEEKKTTVNTVLERIKTQRDFDSLKRKSTP
;
A
#
# COMPACT_ATOMS: atom_id res chain seq x y z
N MET A 1 9.25 2.72 31.39
CA MET A 1 8.10 1.94 30.86
C MET A 1 8.66 1.03 29.82
N GLU A 2 8.81 -0.26 30.15
CA GLU A 2 9.14 -1.28 29.15
C GLU A 2 8.00 -1.32 28.14
N SER A 3 8.34 -1.10 26.87
CA SER A 3 7.40 -1.32 25.78
C SER A 3 6.97 -2.79 25.86
N PRO A 4 5.66 -3.11 25.92
CA PRO A 4 5.22 -4.50 25.95
C PRO A 4 5.82 -5.22 24.72
N GLU A 5 6.46 -6.36 24.94
CA GLU A 5 6.96 -7.21 23.86
C GLU A 5 5.83 -7.39 22.84
N LYS A 6 6.06 -6.92 21.60
CA LYS A 6 5.10 -7.12 20.52
C LYS A 6 4.95 -8.65 20.39
N PRO A 7 3.73 -9.21 20.48
CA PRO A 7 3.55 -10.64 20.36
C PRO A 7 4.17 -11.12 19.04
N ASP A 8 4.79 -12.30 19.05
CA ASP A 8 5.32 -12.92 17.84
C ASP A 8 4.17 -13.24 16.88
N VAL A 9 3.90 -12.27 16.00
CA VAL A 9 2.79 -12.29 15.06
C VAL A 9 3.35 -12.64 13.70
N LYS A 10 2.95 -13.81 13.23
CA LYS A 10 3.26 -14.28 11.89
C LYS A 10 2.34 -13.60 10.86
N TYR A 11 2.83 -13.50 9.63
CA TYR A 11 2.12 -12.87 8.53
C TYR A 11 2.13 -13.75 7.29
N PHE A 12 0.98 -13.86 6.65
CA PHE A 12 0.89 -14.33 5.28
C PHE A 12 1.20 -13.17 4.34
N ASN A 13 2.38 -13.20 3.72
CA ASN A 13 2.84 -12.16 2.79
C ASN A 13 2.55 -12.57 1.35
N PHE A 14 1.89 -11.71 0.58
CA PHE A 14 1.40 -12.06 -0.75
C PHE A 14 1.27 -10.85 -1.69
N PRO A 15 1.34 -11.05 -3.02
CA PRO A 15 1.14 -10.01 -4.03
C PRO A 15 -0.27 -9.46 -4.00
N VAL A 16 -0.41 -8.14 -4.17
CA VAL A 16 -1.74 -7.51 -4.22
C VAL A 16 -2.59 -8.04 -5.39
N GLN A 17 -1.99 -8.57 -6.46
CA GLN A 17 -2.74 -9.14 -7.58
C GLN A 17 -3.61 -10.35 -7.22
N ILE A 18 -3.33 -11.04 -6.10
CA ILE A 18 -4.20 -12.13 -5.63
C ILE A 18 -5.58 -11.59 -5.19
N MET A 19 -5.67 -10.30 -4.82
CA MET A 19 -6.93 -9.64 -4.43
C MET A 19 -7.84 -9.31 -5.61
N GLN A 20 -7.37 -9.46 -6.85
CA GLN A 20 -8.08 -8.99 -8.03
C GLN A 20 -9.43 -9.72 -8.20
N GLY A 21 -10.50 -8.94 -8.35
CA GLY A 21 -11.85 -9.47 -8.59
C GLY A 21 -12.56 -10.02 -7.35
N VAL A 22 -11.92 -10.04 -6.18
CA VAL A 22 -12.46 -10.68 -4.98
C VAL A 22 -13.49 -9.81 -4.26
N LEU A 23 -13.24 -8.50 -4.16
CA LEU A 23 -14.01 -7.62 -3.26
C LEU A 23 -15.51 -7.57 -3.59
N LYS A 24 -15.85 -7.61 -4.88
CA LYS A 24 -17.24 -7.56 -5.39
C LYS A 24 -17.77 -8.94 -5.79
N ALA A 25 -17.03 -10.01 -5.47
CA ALA A 25 -17.45 -11.37 -5.73
C ALA A 25 -18.28 -11.97 -4.57
N ASN A 26 -18.84 -13.14 -4.83
CA ASN A 26 -19.61 -13.91 -3.85
C ASN A 26 -18.72 -14.50 -2.73
N GLY A 27 -19.36 -15.07 -1.71
CA GLY A 27 -18.67 -15.67 -0.57
C GLY A 27 -17.71 -16.79 -0.93
N GLN A 28 -18.03 -17.60 -1.94
CA GLN A 28 -17.18 -18.71 -2.39
C GLN A 28 -15.83 -18.19 -2.92
N ILE A 29 -15.85 -17.20 -3.81
CA ILE A 29 -14.63 -16.59 -4.36
C ILE A 29 -13.80 -15.93 -3.25
N LYS A 30 -14.45 -15.34 -2.24
CA LYS A 30 -13.76 -14.77 -1.07
C LYS A 30 -13.06 -15.84 -0.21
N LYS A 31 -13.65 -17.04 -0.06
CA LYS A 31 -12.98 -18.17 0.62
C LYS A 31 -11.85 -18.75 -0.23
N GLU A 32 -12.03 -18.87 -1.54
CA GLU A 32 -10.98 -19.28 -2.47
C GLU A 32 -9.79 -18.32 -2.49
N PHE A 33 -10.04 -17.01 -2.36
CA PHE A 33 -9.00 -16.00 -2.15
C PHE A 33 -8.15 -16.30 -0.92
N LEU A 34 -8.77 -16.61 0.22
CA LEU A 34 -8.03 -16.94 1.45
C LEU A 34 -7.19 -18.21 1.28
N ASN A 35 -7.73 -19.26 0.65
CA ASN A 35 -6.96 -20.48 0.35
C ASN A 35 -5.77 -20.18 -0.58
N SER A 36 -5.99 -19.39 -1.63
CA SER A 36 -4.93 -19.04 -2.60
C SER A 36 -3.81 -18.24 -1.96
N LEU A 37 -4.17 -17.29 -1.11
CA LEU A 37 -3.24 -16.49 -0.31
C LEU A 37 -2.43 -17.37 0.65
N LEU A 38 -3.11 -18.28 1.37
CA LEU A 38 -2.48 -19.19 2.33
C LEU A 38 -1.42 -20.06 1.66
N TYR A 39 -1.80 -20.76 0.58
CA TYR A 39 -0.88 -21.65 -0.13
C TYR A 39 0.27 -20.89 -0.79
N TYR A 40 0.00 -19.71 -1.36
CA TYR A 40 1.06 -18.83 -1.86
C TYR A 40 2.06 -18.46 -0.76
N ALA A 41 1.58 -18.07 0.43
CA ALA A 41 2.44 -17.63 1.51
C ALA A 41 3.32 -18.76 2.07
N ILE A 42 2.75 -19.96 2.24
CA ILE A 42 3.49 -21.15 2.68
C ILE A 42 4.55 -21.52 1.64
N TYR A 43 4.15 -21.60 0.36
CA TYR A 43 5.08 -21.93 -0.73
C TYR A 43 6.21 -20.93 -0.86
N LYS A 44 5.88 -19.63 -0.81
CA LYS A 44 6.91 -18.60 -0.85
C LYS A 44 7.87 -18.74 0.32
N HIS A 45 7.36 -18.97 1.53
CA HIS A 45 8.22 -19.18 2.70
C HIS A 45 9.14 -20.39 2.51
N SER A 46 8.62 -21.51 1.98
CA SER A 46 9.41 -22.74 1.79
C SER A 46 10.55 -22.63 0.78
N LEU A 47 10.54 -21.60 -0.07
CA LEU A 47 11.67 -21.29 -0.97
C LEU A 47 12.81 -20.51 -0.29
N PHE A 48 12.56 -19.92 0.88
CA PHE A 48 13.53 -19.04 1.56
C PHE A 48 13.93 -19.52 2.97
N ILE A 49 13.40 -20.66 3.42
CA ILE A 49 13.87 -21.28 4.65
C ILE A 49 15.25 -21.89 4.44
N GLU A 50 16.11 -21.76 5.43
CA GLU A 50 17.38 -22.48 5.45
C GLU A 50 17.10 -23.98 5.56
N ASP A 51 17.85 -24.78 4.81
CA ASP A 51 17.85 -26.24 4.97
C ASP A 51 18.39 -26.57 6.36
N LEU A 52 17.61 -27.31 7.14
CA LEU A 52 17.97 -27.65 8.53
C LEU A 52 18.65 -29.03 8.65
N ASN A 53 18.70 -29.77 7.54
CA ASN A 53 19.14 -31.15 7.51
C ASN A 53 20.55 -31.27 6.92
N GLU A 54 21.26 -32.33 7.33
CA GLU A 54 22.55 -32.72 6.75
C GLU A 54 22.43 -33.12 5.26
N TYR A 55 21.21 -33.45 4.82
CA TYR A 55 20.84 -33.75 3.44
C TYR A 55 19.83 -32.72 2.90
N GLU A 56 19.81 -32.54 1.58
CA GLU A 56 18.87 -31.64 0.89
C GLU A 56 17.42 -32.07 1.15
N GLU A 57 16.62 -31.17 1.76
CA GLU A 57 15.19 -31.42 1.98
C GLU A 57 14.44 -31.48 0.64
N THR A 58 13.43 -32.33 0.56
CA THR A 58 12.48 -32.29 -0.55
C THR A 58 11.62 -31.02 -0.47
N GLU A 59 11.04 -30.64 -1.61
CA GLU A 59 10.11 -29.51 -1.65
C GLU A 59 8.89 -29.70 -0.74
N GLU A 60 8.37 -30.92 -0.69
CA GLU A 60 7.25 -31.30 0.18
C GLU A 60 7.59 -31.12 1.67
N GLU A 61 8.78 -31.54 2.09
CA GLU A 61 9.26 -31.38 3.47
C GLU A 61 9.41 -29.90 3.84
N ARG A 62 10.05 -29.09 2.99
CA ARG A 62 10.17 -27.64 3.20
C ARG A 62 8.80 -26.95 3.26
N PHE A 63 7.87 -27.35 2.41
CA PHE A 63 6.50 -26.82 2.40
C PHE A 63 5.75 -27.17 3.69
N LYS A 64 5.83 -28.43 4.13
CA LYS A 64 5.22 -28.90 5.37
C LYS A 64 5.81 -28.21 6.60
N ARG A 65 7.13 -28.04 6.66
CA ARG A 65 7.83 -27.28 7.72
C ARG A 65 7.41 -25.81 7.73
N SER A 66 7.25 -25.20 6.57
CA SER A 66 6.75 -23.82 6.45
C SER A 66 5.30 -23.68 6.93
N ALA A 67 4.44 -24.66 6.64
CA ALA A 67 3.07 -24.69 7.14
C ALA A 67 3.04 -24.82 8.67
N GLN A 68 3.86 -25.70 9.24
CA GLN A 68 4.02 -25.85 10.69
C GLN A 68 4.55 -24.55 11.32
N TRP A 69 5.55 -23.92 10.72
CA TRP A 69 6.05 -22.61 11.17
C TRP A 69 4.94 -21.56 11.16
N LEU A 70 3.98 -21.60 10.23
CA LEU A 70 2.83 -20.68 10.18
C LEU A 70 1.64 -21.11 11.06
N ASP A 71 1.77 -22.20 11.83
CA ASP A 71 0.71 -22.82 12.63
C ASP A 71 -0.50 -23.25 11.77
N VAL A 72 -0.23 -23.83 10.60
CA VAL A 72 -1.23 -24.27 9.61
C VAL A 72 -1.25 -25.79 9.51
N SER A 73 -2.41 -26.39 9.69
CA SER A 73 -2.66 -27.81 9.36
C SER A 73 -3.14 -27.95 7.91
N LEU A 74 -2.40 -28.70 7.10
CA LEU A 74 -2.74 -28.94 5.69
C LEU A 74 -3.61 -30.18 5.57
N GLY A 75 -4.81 -30.05 5.00
CA GLY A 75 -5.73 -31.18 4.79
C GLY A 75 -5.31 -32.10 3.63
N ASN A 76 -4.86 -31.51 2.52
CA ASN A 76 -4.32 -32.23 1.36
C ASN A 76 -3.02 -31.54 0.93
N LEU A 77 -1.90 -32.20 1.21
CA LEU A 77 -0.56 -31.65 1.03
C LEU A 77 -0.22 -31.43 -0.45
N ASP A 78 -0.42 -32.44 -1.29
CA ASP A 78 -0.15 -32.37 -2.73
C ASP A 78 -0.94 -31.25 -3.41
N TYR A 79 -2.22 -31.14 -3.07
CA TYR A 79 -3.08 -30.08 -3.59
C TYR A 79 -2.61 -28.70 -3.13
N ALA A 80 -2.28 -28.53 -1.85
CA ALA A 80 -1.82 -27.26 -1.31
C ALA A 80 -0.47 -26.84 -1.92
N LEU A 81 0.46 -27.78 -2.07
CA LEU A 81 1.76 -27.57 -2.68
C LEU A 81 1.61 -27.16 -4.16
N SER A 82 0.90 -27.95 -4.96
CA SER A 82 0.66 -27.67 -6.38
C SER A 82 -0.03 -26.33 -6.61
N LYS A 83 -1.01 -25.98 -5.75
CA LYS A 83 -1.65 -24.66 -5.81
C LYS A 83 -0.70 -23.55 -5.41
N GLY A 84 0.09 -23.73 -4.35
CA GLY A 84 1.11 -22.78 -3.91
C GLY A 84 2.11 -22.45 -5.02
N GLU A 85 2.67 -23.49 -5.64
CA GLU A 85 3.60 -23.38 -6.77
C GLU A 85 2.96 -22.63 -7.96
N THR A 86 1.76 -23.03 -8.36
CA THR A 86 1.04 -22.41 -9.48
C THR A 86 0.83 -20.91 -9.23
N GLN A 87 0.39 -20.54 -8.02
CA GLN A 87 0.19 -19.14 -7.65
C GLN A 87 1.53 -18.39 -7.61
N TYR A 88 2.58 -19.01 -7.06
CA TYR A 88 3.91 -18.40 -7.01
C TYR A 88 4.45 -18.12 -8.42
N SER A 89 4.41 -19.10 -9.30
CA SER A 89 4.84 -18.98 -10.70
C SER A 89 4.07 -17.89 -11.44
N LYS A 90 2.76 -17.80 -11.24
CA LYS A 90 1.91 -16.75 -11.83
C LYS A 90 2.30 -15.34 -11.37
N TYR A 91 2.74 -15.19 -10.12
CA TYR A 91 3.01 -13.88 -9.50
C TYR A 91 4.49 -13.64 -9.13
N LYS A 92 5.43 -14.41 -9.70
CA LYS A 92 6.86 -14.32 -9.38
C LYS A 92 7.49 -12.95 -9.70
N ASN A 93 6.97 -12.26 -10.72
CA ASN A 93 7.48 -10.97 -11.19
C ASN A 93 6.78 -9.75 -10.56
N THR A 94 5.88 -9.98 -9.61
CA THR A 94 5.12 -8.90 -8.96
C THR A 94 6.01 -8.09 -8.04
N LYS A 95 5.75 -6.79 -7.93
CA LYS A 95 6.60 -5.88 -7.15
C LYS A 95 5.92 -5.35 -5.89
N VAL A 96 4.62 -5.60 -5.75
CA VAL A 96 3.83 -4.99 -4.69
C VAL A 96 3.13 -6.04 -3.86
N PHE A 97 3.58 -6.09 -2.61
CA PHE A 97 3.16 -7.08 -1.64
C PHE A 97 2.39 -6.41 -0.51
N THR A 98 1.58 -7.21 0.16
CA THR A 98 0.96 -6.88 1.43
C THR A 98 1.10 -8.08 2.37
N GLY A 99 0.79 -7.88 3.64
CA GLY A 99 0.90 -8.89 4.68
C GLY A 99 -0.35 -8.93 5.55
N LEU A 100 -0.95 -10.10 5.67
CA LEU A 100 -2.11 -10.35 6.53
C LEU A 100 -1.67 -11.10 7.79
N ASN A 101 -1.97 -10.53 8.95
CA ASN A 101 -1.74 -11.16 10.24
C ASN A 101 -2.53 -12.48 10.33
N THR A 102 -1.89 -13.56 10.81
CA THR A 102 -2.52 -14.89 10.91
C THR A 102 -3.81 -14.89 11.72
N LYS A 103 -3.92 -14.10 12.80
CA LYS A 103 -5.15 -13.97 13.60
C LYS A 103 -6.30 -13.38 12.79
N ILE A 104 -6.05 -12.31 12.04
CA ILE A 104 -7.06 -11.67 11.19
C ILE A 104 -7.44 -12.62 10.04
N PHE A 105 -6.46 -13.31 9.45
CA PHE A 105 -6.74 -14.33 8.44
C PHE A 105 -7.72 -15.38 8.97
N TRP A 106 -7.42 -15.99 10.12
CA TRP A 106 -8.25 -17.06 10.68
C TRP A 106 -9.63 -16.58 11.11
N ASP A 107 -9.76 -15.33 11.55
CA ASP A 107 -11.07 -14.72 11.82
C ASP A 107 -11.94 -14.60 10.55
N PHE A 108 -11.38 -14.14 9.43
CA PHE A 108 -12.09 -14.09 8.14
C PHE A 108 -12.30 -15.49 7.53
N TYR A 109 -11.41 -16.43 7.83
CA TYR A 109 -11.52 -17.80 7.34
C TYR A 109 -12.64 -18.58 8.04
N LYS A 110 -12.74 -18.48 9.36
CA LYS A 110 -13.66 -19.29 10.18
C LYS A 110 -15.03 -18.65 10.34
N ASN A 111 -15.11 -17.32 10.32
CA ASN A 111 -16.36 -16.61 10.56
C ASN A 111 -16.93 -16.03 9.26
N ASP A 112 -18.24 -15.84 9.23
CA ASP A 112 -18.90 -15.06 8.17
C ASP A 112 -18.63 -13.58 8.37
N LYS A 113 -18.41 -12.89 7.25
CA LYS A 113 -18.05 -11.48 7.21
C LYS A 113 -18.93 -10.75 6.22
N THR A 114 -19.43 -9.60 6.65
CA THR A 114 -20.20 -8.69 5.80
C THR A 114 -19.32 -8.10 4.69
N ASP A 115 -19.95 -7.61 3.63
CA ASP A 115 -19.22 -6.92 2.55
C ASP A 115 -18.43 -5.72 3.07
N TYR A 116 -18.98 -4.99 4.05
CA TYR A 116 -18.28 -3.87 4.68
C TYR A 116 -16.99 -4.32 5.41
N GLN A 117 -17.00 -5.46 6.09
CA GLN A 117 -15.80 -6.01 6.74
C GLN A 117 -14.75 -6.42 5.71
N TRP A 118 -15.15 -7.00 4.58
CA TRP A 118 -14.25 -7.28 3.45
C TRP A 118 -13.65 -6.00 2.85
N GLU A 119 -14.45 -4.93 2.72
CA GLU A 119 -13.99 -3.62 2.27
C GLU A 119 -12.97 -3.01 3.23
N CYS A 120 -13.19 -3.15 4.55
CA CYS A 120 -12.21 -2.74 5.55
C CYS A 120 -10.91 -3.56 5.45
N LEU A 121 -11.00 -4.89 5.34
CA LEU A 121 -9.83 -5.75 5.15
C LEU A 121 -9.04 -5.37 3.89
N PHE A 122 -9.73 -5.14 2.77
CA PHE A 122 -9.08 -4.78 1.51
C PHE A 122 -8.44 -3.39 1.56
N ALA A 123 -9.09 -2.42 2.22
CA ALA A 123 -8.50 -1.10 2.44
C ALA A 123 -7.27 -1.17 3.36
N PHE A 124 -7.32 -1.99 4.41
CA PHE A 124 -6.19 -2.25 5.30
C PHE A 124 -5.00 -2.84 4.53
N LEU A 125 -5.22 -3.93 3.79
CA LEU A 125 -4.21 -4.59 2.98
C LEU A 125 -3.63 -3.67 1.91
N ALA A 126 -4.49 -2.87 1.27
CA ALA A 126 -4.10 -1.86 0.31
C ALA A 126 -3.17 -0.80 0.93
N LEU A 127 -3.53 -0.23 2.08
CA LEU A 127 -2.68 0.75 2.78
C LEU A 127 -1.34 0.14 3.19
N LYS A 128 -1.33 -1.08 3.73
CA LYS A 128 -0.08 -1.79 4.04
C LYS A 128 0.82 -1.92 2.81
N SER A 129 0.26 -2.23 1.64
CA SER A 129 1.03 -2.34 0.39
C SER A 129 1.61 -1.00 -0.10
N ILE A 130 0.94 0.12 0.18
CA ILE A 130 1.42 1.47 -0.19
C ILE A 130 2.51 1.94 0.77
N ILE A 131 2.34 1.65 2.06
CA ILE A 131 3.28 2.02 3.12
C ILE A 131 4.57 1.20 3.00
N GLY A 132 4.45 -0.12 2.80
CA GLY A 132 5.58 -1.03 2.72
C GLY A 132 6.41 -1.03 4.01
N LYS A 133 7.73 -0.84 3.89
CA LYS A 133 8.67 -0.77 5.02
C LYS A 133 8.75 0.60 5.70
N LYS A 134 7.99 1.59 5.24
CA LYS A 134 8.03 2.96 5.80
C LYS A 134 7.14 3.05 7.04
N HIS A 135 7.44 3.98 7.95
CA HIS A 135 6.55 4.29 9.07
C HIS A 135 5.23 4.93 8.62
N TYR A 136 5.29 5.77 7.58
CA TYR A 136 4.14 6.45 7.00
C TYR A 136 4.34 6.75 5.51
N VAL A 137 3.25 7.15 4.84
CA VAL A 137 3.27 7.59 3.44
C VAL A 137 2.23 8.69 3.19
N LYS A 138 2.56 9.65 2.31
CA LYS A 138 1.56 10.52 1.68
C LYS A 138 1.03 9.84 0.42
N THR A 139 -0.28 9.62 0.34
CA THR A 139 -0.94 8.94 -0.78
C THR A 139 -2.28 9.62 -1.12
N ASN A 140 -3.08 9.01 -1.99
CA ASN A 140 -4.39 9.50 -2.41
C ASN A 140 -5.39 8.34 -2.59
N ASN A 141 -6.67 8.69 -2.75
CA ASN A 141 -7.74 7.69 -2.90
C ASN A 141 -7.59 6.86 -4.19
N GLN A 142 -7.02 7.41 -5.27
CA GLN A 142 -6.82 6.66 -6.52
C GLN A 142 -5.86 5.48 -6.33
N LEU A 143 -4.73 5.71 -5.66
CA LEU A 143 -3.79 4.63 -5.36
C LEU A 143 -4.37 3.64 -4.33
N LEU A 144 -5.13 4.12 -3.35
CA LEU A 144 -5.84 3.24 -2.41
C LEU A 144 -6.79 2.29 -3.15
N PHE A 145 -7.67 2.81 -4.01
CA PHE A 145 -8.59 2.00 -4.79
C PHE A 145 -7.87 1.06 -5.76
N THR A 146 -6.78 1.52 -6.38
CA THR A 146 -5.93 0.68 -7.24
C THR A 146 -5.46 -0.57 -6.50
N ARG A 147 -4.96 -0.41 -5.27
CA ARG A 147 -4.47 -1.53 -4.45
C ARG A 147 -5.60 -2.40 -3.93
N MET A 148 -6.74 -1.81 -3.54
CA MET A 148 -7.94 -2.57 -3.17
C MET A 148 -8.44 -3.42 -4.33
N ALA A 149 -8.32 -2.96 -5.57
CA ALA A 149 -8.67 -3.72 -6.77
C ALA A 149 -7.65 -4.82 -7.14
N GLY A 150 -6.57 -4.97 -6.38
CA GLY A 150 -5.47 -5.87 -6.68
C GLY A 150 -4.62 -5.43 -7.87
N LYS A 151 -4.58 -4.13 -8.19
CA LYS A 151 -3.76 -3.60 -9.29
C LYS A 151 -2.47 -2.98 -8.78
N GLU A 152 -1.46 -2.97 -9.65
CA GLU A 152 -0.16 -2.43 -9.29
C GLU A 152 -0.06 -0.92 -9.49
N LYS A 153 -0.64 -0.44 -10.60
CA LYS A 153 -0.49 0.95 -11.06
C LYS A 153 -1.84 1.59 -11.26
N VAL A 154 -1.92 2.90 -10.98
CA VAL A 154 -3.16 3.68 -11.13
C VAL A 154 -3.72 3.59 -12.56
N LYS A 155 -2.85 3.54 -13.58
CA LYS A 155 -3.25 3.35 -14.98
C LYS A 155 -4.06 2.07 -15.22
N GLU A 156 -3.71 0.97 -14.55
CA GLU A 156 -4.42 -0.32 -14.68
C GLU A 156 -5.80 -0.26 -14.02
N TYR A 157 -5.92 0.52 -12.95
CA TYR A 157 -7.19 0.74 -12.25
C TYR A 157 -8.13 1.67 -13.00
N GLN A 158 -7.63 2.70 -13.70
CA GLN A 158 -8.47 3.62 -14.47
C GLN A 158 -9.30 2.92 -15.57
N ILE A 159 -8.90 1.71 -15.97
CA ILE A 159 -9.61 0.85 -16.92
C ILE A 159 -10.82 0.17 -16.25
N LEU A 160 -10.79 -0.02 -14.93
CA LEU A 160 -11.86 -0.62 -14.14
C LEU A 160 -12.98 0.41 -13.88
N LYS A 161 -13.99 0.43 -14.76
CA LYS A 161 -15.19 1.25 -14.53
C LYS A 161 -15.93 0.76 -13.28
N GLY A 162 -16.32 1.69 -12.39
CA GLY A 162 -17.24 1.42 -11.28
C GLY A 162 -16.63 0.90 -9.97
N PHE A 163 -15.31 0.67 -9.88
CA PHE A 163 -14.65 0.29 -8.62
C PHE A 163 -14.31 1.54 -7.78
N ASN A 164 -15.32 2.33 -7.44
CA ASN A 164 -15.16 3.55 -6.65
C ASN A 164 -16.12 3.53 -5.46
N PHE A 165 -15.65 4.05 -4.33
CA PHE A 165 -16.50 4.32 -3.18
C PHE A 165 -16.94 5.77 -3.17
N THR A 166 -18.15 6.03 -2.67
CA THR A 166 -18.55 7.40 -2.33
C THR A 166 -17.62 7.94 -1.25
N ARG A 167 -17.50 9.27 -1.17
CA ARG A 167 -16.69 9.91 -0.14
C ARG A 167 -17.11 9.47 1.27
N TYR A 168 -18.41 9.51 1.54
CA TYR A 168 -18.98 9.10 2.82
C TYR A 168 -18.62 7.66 3.18
N HIS A 169 -18.77 6.73 2.25
CA HIS A 169 -18.45 5.32 2.49
C HIS A 169 -16.96 5.10 2.75
N LEU A 170 -16.10 5.77 1.98
CA LEU A 170 -14.66 5.69 2.18
C LEU A 170 -14.23 6.29 3.53
N ASP A 171 -14.85 7.40 3.93
CA ASP A 171 -14.57 8.02 5.23
C ASP A 171 -15.02 7.09 6.36
N LYS A 172 -16.14 6.37 6.21
CA LYS A 172 -16.57 5.32 7.14
C LYS A 172 -15.53 4.20 7.27
N ILE A 173 -15.02 3.68 6.14
CA ILE A 173 -13.95 2.66 6.13
C ILE A 173 -12.69 3.19 6.83
N LYS A 174 -12.24 4.42 6.54
CA LYS A 174 -11.05 5.00 7.18
C LYS A 174 -11.23 5.18 8.68
N THR A 175 -12.42 5.59 9.12
CA THR A 175 -12.75 5.69 10.55
C THR A 175 -12.70 4.33 11.23
N GLU A 176 -13.27 3.30 10.61
CA GLU A 176 -13.18 1.92 11.09
C GLU A 176 -11.73 1.44 11.22
N LEU A 177 -10.89 1.72 10.23
CA LEU A 177 -9.48 1.37 10.28
C LEU A 177 -8.71 2.12 11.38
N GLN A 178 -9.09 3.37 11.67
CA GLN A 178 -8.48 4.15 12.76
C GLN A 178 -8.84 3.59 14.13
N ILE A 179 -10.12 3.23 14.32
CA ILE A 179 -10.64 2.75 15.61
C ILE A 179 -10.14 1.32 15.88
N ASN A 180 -10.29 0.42 14.90
CA ASN A 180 -10.17 -1.03 15.15
C ASN A 180 -8.93 -1.68 14.51
N TRP A 181 -8.22 -0.99 13.61
CA TRP A 181 -7.08 -1.58 12.87
C TRP A 181 -5.77 -0.83 13.08
N GLY A 182 -5.76 0.17 13.97
CA GLY A 182 -4.56 0.92 14.35
C GLY A 182 -4.06 1.91 13.29
N LEU A 183 -4.85 2.24 12.27
CA LEU A 183 -4.48 3.23 11.26
C LEU A 183 -4.31 4.61 11.90
N LYS A 184 -3.18 5.26 11.66
CA LYS A 184 -3.02 6.71 11.87
C LYS A 184 -3.26 7.42 10.55
N TYR A 185 -4.05 8.48 10.59
CA TYR A 185 -4.55 9.17 9.41
C TYR A 185 -4.53 10.68 9.59
N TYR A 186 -4.11 11.41 8.56
CA TYR A 186 -4.17 12.87 8.53
C TYR A 186 -4.38 13.42 7.12
N SER A 187 -5.31 14.36 6.96
CA SER A 187 -5.65 14.92 5.64
C SER A 187 -6.07 16.40 5.65
N ARG A 188 -5.71 17.16 6.69
CA ARG A 188 -6.16 18.56 6.80
C ARG A 188 -5.49 19.43 5.72
N TYR A 189 -6.29 20.19 4.98
CA TYR A 189 -5.86 21.15 3.95
C TYR A 189 -4.78 20.61 2.98
N THR A 190 -4.91 19.34 2.57
CA THR A 190 -3.95 18.70 1.66
C THR A 190 -4.68 17.88 0.60
N LYS A 191 -4.12 17.81 -0.61
CA LYS A 191 -4.60 16.87 -1.62
C LYS A 191 -4.07 15.48 -1.28
N GLY A 192 -4.98 14.53 -1.12
CA GLY A 192 -4.65 13.18 -0.65
C GLY A 192 -4.64 13.12 0.88
N PHE A 193 -3.85 12.22 1.44
CA PHE A 193 -3.76 12.01 2.88
C PHE A 193 -2.44 11.34 3.27
N TYR A 194 -2.10 11.44 4.54
CA TYR A 194 -1.01 10.74 5.19
C TYR A 194 -1.56 9.56 5.98
N ALA A 195 -0.89 8.42 5.90
CA ALA A 195 -1.29 7.19 6.56
C ALA A 195 -0.08 6.42 7.08
N GLY A 196 -0.20 5.78 8.24
CA GLY A 196 0.82 4.93 8.86
C GLY A 196 0.20 3.98 9.88
N PHE A 197 0.86 2.84 10.12
CA PHE A 197 0.47 1.88 11.18
C PHE A 197 1.51 1.79 12.30
N ASP A 198 2.75 2.19 12.04
CA ASP A 198 3.88 2.15 12.98
C ASP A 198 4.45 3.56 13.17
N ILE A 199 3.56 4.48 13.54
CA ILE A 199 3.83 5.88 13.89
C ILE A 199 2.71 6.32 14.84
N ASP A 200 2.97 7.24 15.76
CA ASP A 200 1.92 7.89 16.54
C ASP A 200 1.25 9.03 15.73
N LEU A 201 0.10 9.51 16.21
CA LEU A 201 -0.66 10.53 15.49
C LEU A 201 0.06 11.89 15.47
N GLU A 202 0.72 12.27 16.56
CA GLU A 202 1.38 13.56 16.68
C GLU A 202 2.57 13.65 15.73
N SER A 203 3.42 12.62 15.70
CA SER A 203 4.55 12.51 14.76
C SER A 203 4.08 12.54 13.30
N LEU A 204 2.97 11.85 12.98
CA LEU A 204 2.41 11.88 11.63
C LEU A 204 1.96 13.29 11.22
N ILE A 205 1.29 14.01 12.13
CA ILE A 205 0.81 15.38 11.89
C ILE A 205 2.00 16.33 11.74
N TYR A 206 3.00 16.21 12.62
CA TYR A 206 4.21 17.01 12.56
C TYR A 206 4.91 16.87 11.21
N GLU A 207 5.15 15.63 10.76
CA GLU A 207 5.78 15.35 9.47
C GLU A 207 4.94 15.88 8.29
N ALA A 208 3.62 15.82 8.38
CA ALA A 208 2.72 16.34 7.36
C ALA A 208 2.75 17.88 7.26
N GLU A 209 2.66 18.60 8.38
CA GLU A 209 2.71 20.07 8.42
C GLU A 209 4.11 20.60 8.10
N LYS A 210 5.18 19.97 8.59
CA LYS A 210 6.57 20.29 8.24
C LYS A 210 6.80 20.26 6.73
N ARG A 211 6.30 19.21 6.06
CA ARG A 211 6.39 19.09 4.59
C ARG A 211 5.59 20.18 3.89
N LYS A 212 4.44 20.57 4.43
CA LYS A 212 3.59 21.65 3.87
C LYS A 212 4.26 23.00 3.96
N ASP A 213 4.87 23.33 5.09
CA ASP A 213 5.58 24.60 5.24
C ASP A 213 6.84 24.64 4.36
N SER A 214 7.55 23.52 4.25
CA SER A 214 8.66 23.39 3.29
C SER A 214 8.21 23.66 1.84
N MET A 215 7.04 23.14 1.44
CA MET A 215 6.47 23.40 0.10
C MET A 215 6.08 24.87 -0.10
N LYS A 216 5.47 25.53 0.90
CA LYS A 216 5.16 26.97 0.81
C LYS A 216 6.42 27.80 0.64
N ILE A 217 7.47 27.50 1.40
CA ILE A 217 8.76 28.20 1.30
C ILE A 217 9.37 28.01 -0.09
N ALA A 218 9.31 26.79 -0.64
CA ALA A 218 9.81 26.50 -1.99
C ALA A 218 9.04 27.30 -3.06
N LEU A 219 7.71 27.33 -2.97
CA LEU A 219 6.85 28.09 -3.90
C LEU A 219 7.17 29.59 -3.84
N LEU A 220 7.26 30.17 -2.64
CA LEU A 220 7.62 31.58 -2.46
C LEU A 220 9.00 31.93 -3.05
N LYS A 221 9.98 31.01 -2.96
CA LYS A 221 11.31 31.20 -3.57
C LYS A 221 11.23 31.18 -5.10
N GLU A 222 10.43 30.28 -5.67
CA GLU A 222 10.22 30.17 -7.11
C GLU A 222 9.48 31.38 -7.70
N GLU A 223 8.43 31.86 -7.01
CA GLU A 223 7.70 33.09 -7.35
C GLU A 223 8.61 34.32 -7.32
N LYS A 224 9.46 34.45 -6.29
CA LYS A 224 10.45 35.53 -6.23
C LYS A 224 11.43 35.46 -7.40
N LYS A 225 11.95 34.27 -7.73
CA LYS A 225 12.90 34.08 -8.84
C LYS A 225 12.28 34.43 -10.19
N THR A 226 11.07 33.94 -10.46
CA THR A 226 10.34 34.24 -11.70
C THR A 226 10.04 35.73 -11.82
N THR A 227 9.57 36.36 -10.75
CA THR A 227 9.31 37.81 -10.71
C THR A 227 10.58 38.63 -10.98
N VAL A 228 11.71 38.28 -10.35
CA VAL A 228 13.00 38.95 -10.59
C VAL A 228 13.42 38.81 -12.05
N ASN A 229 13.30 37.63 -12.65
CA ASN A 229 13.63 37.42 -14.06
C ASN A 229 12.76 38.29 -14.97
N THR A 230 11.45 38.34 -14.73
CA THR A 230 10.53 39.19 -15.51
C THR A 230 10.90 40.67 -15.40
N VAL A 231 11.26 41.15 -14.20
CA VAL A 231 11.70 42.54 -14.00
C VAL A 231 13.03 42.82 -14.72
N LEU A 232 13.99 41.88 -14.67
CA LEU A 232 15.27 42.03 -15.36
C LEU A 232 15.10 42.07 -16.87
N GLU A 233 14.25 41.23 -17.45
CA GLU A 233 13.93 41.28 -18.88
C GLU A 233 13.28 42.61 -19.25
N ARG A 234 12.33 43.11 -18.43
CA ARG A 234 11.73 44.43 -18.65
C ARG A 234 12.77 45.56 -18.63
N ILE A 235 13.74 45.52 -17.71
CA ILE A 235 14.83 46.50 -17.64
C ILE A 235 15.73 46.41 -18.87
N LYS A 236 16.07 45.20 -19.35
CA LYS A 236 16.85 45.02 -20.58
C LYS A 236 16.13 45.61 -21.78
N THR A 237 14.86 45.25 -22.00
CA THR A 237 14.05 45.79 -23.10
C THR A 237 13.96 47.31 -23.05
N GLN A 238 13.83 47.90 -21.85
CA GLN A 238 13.80 49.34 -21.68
C GLN A 238 15.15 50.01 -22.01
N ARG A 239 16.28 49.41 -21.58
CA ARG A 239 17.62 49.89 -21.95
C ARG A 239 17.86 49.82 -23.46
N ASP A 240 17.44 48.74 -24.11
CA ASP A 240 17.57 48.57 -25.55
C ASP A 240 16.76 49.64 -26.29
N PHE A 241 15.52 49.89 -25.85
CA PHE A 241 14.68 50.95 -26.39
C PHE A 241 15.29 52.35 -26.22
N ASP A 242 15.80 52.68 -25.02
CA ASP A 242 16.44 53.97 -24.74
C ASP A 242 17.74 54.15 -25.56
N SER A 243 18.47 53.07 -25.83
CA SER A 243 19.68 53.10 -26.66
C SER A 243 19.37 53.36 -28.14
N LEU A 244 18.25 52.83 -28.65
CA LEU A 244 17.77 53.06 -30.01
C LEU A 244 17.33 54.52 -30.18
N LYS A 245 16.62 55.08 -29.19
CA LYS A 245 16.16 56.48 -29.20
C LYS A 245 17.32 57.50 -29.26
N ARG A 246 18.43 57.22 -28.57
CA ARG A 246 19.62 58.09 -28.59
C ARG A 246 20.37 58.05 -29.92
N LYS A 247 20.33 56.93 -30.66
CA LYS A 247 20.96 56.81 -32.00
C LYS A 247 20.14 57.47 -33.12
N SER A 248 18.85 57.70 -32.91
CA SER A 248 17.94 58.31 -33.88
C SER A 248 17.74 59.82 -33.72
N THR A 249 18.47 60.47 -32.80
CA THR A 249 18.41 61.93 -32.63
C THR A 249 19.59 62.54 -33.40
N PRO A 250 19.35 63.40 -34.42
CA PRO A 250 20.39 63.97 -35.28
C PRO A 250 21.32 64.94 -34.57
#